data_AF-A0A920USI3-F1
#
_entry.id   AF-A0A920USI3-F1
#
_cell.length_a   1.000
_cell.length_b   1.000
_cell.length_c   1.000
_cell.angle_alpha   90.00
_cell.angle_beta   90.00
_cell.angle_gamma   90.00
#
_symmetry.space_group_name_H-M   'P 1'
#
loop_
_entity.id
_entity.type
_entity.pdbx_description
1 polymer ?
#
loop_
_entity_poly.entity_id
_entity_poly.type
_entity_poly.pdbx_seq_one_letter_code
_entity_poly.pdbx_strand_id
1 'polypeptide(L)'
;MVHVTADSDVIEQRMADDPHENMIISAGDIEKVKDRFAELVDWSLLANKIVIDNSGSMEETMSVFVRKIEPFLTDFDRSRMDEHSS
;
A
#
# COMPACT_ATOMS: atom_id res chain seq x y z
N MET A 1 -7.18 4.67 6.47
CA MET A 1 -6.81 3.34 5.95
C MET A 1 -5.85 3.53 4.80
N VAL A 2 -4.81 2.70 4.70
CA VAL A 2 -3.89 2.68 3.56
C VAL A 2 -4.04 1.35 2.85
N HIS A 3 -4.42 1.38 1.58
CA HIS A 3 -4.48 0.23 0.68
C HIS A 3 -3.25 0.26 -0.21
N VAL A 4 -2.32 -0.66 0.02
CA VAL A 4 -1.12 -0.81 -0.79
C VAL A 4 -1.40 -1.84 -1.87
N THR A 5 -1.08 -1.48 -3.10
CA THR A 5 -1.31 -2.27 -4.33
C THR A 5 0.01 -2.49 -5.05
N ALA A 6 0.03 -3.47 -5.94
CA ALA A 6 1.12 -3.67 -6.88
C ALA A 6 0.60 -4.42 -8.11
N ASP A 7 1.34 -4.35 -9.20
CA ASP A 7 1.13 -5.12 -10.41
C ASP A 7 1.31 -6.61 -10.11
N SER A 8 0.60 -7.45 -10.87
CA SER A 8 0.50 -8.87 -10.55
C SER A 8 1.80 -9.62 -10.80
N ASP A 9 2.56 -9.22 -11.81
CA ASP A 9 3.90 -9.74 -12.09
C ASP A 9 4.88 -9.41 -10.96
N VAL A 10 4.80 -8.20 -10.40
CA VAL A 10 5.60 -7.80 -9.24
C VAL A 10 5.24 -8.62 -8.00
N ILE A 11 3.95 -8.87 -7.76
CA ILE A 11 3.50 -9.72 -6.64
C ILE A 11 3.95 -11.17 -6.84
N GLU A 12 3.81 -11.71 -8.04
CA GLU A 12 4.24 -13.06 -8.40
C GLU A 12 5.74 -13.24 -8.18
N GLN A 13 6.55 -12.28 -8.66
CA GLN A 13 8.00 -12.28 -8.45
C GLN A 13 8.35 -12.27 -6.97
N ARG A 14 7.70 -11.44 -6.15
CA ARG A 14 7.94 -11.38 -4.69
C ARG A 14 7.55 -12.68 -3.99
N MET A 15 6.45 -13.32 -4.40
CA MET A 15 6.04 -14.63 -3.87
C MET A 15 7.06 -15.73 -4.21
N ALA A 16 7.74 -15.62 -5.36
CA ALA A 16 8.79 -16.55 -5.77
C ALA A 16 10.13 -16.28 -5.06
N ASP A 17 10.48 -15.00 -4.85
CA ASP A 17 11.74 -14.58 -4.23
C ASP A 17 11.76 -14.85 -2.72
N ASP A 18 10.64 -14.69 -2.03
CA ASP A 18 10.47 -14.96 -0.60
C ASP A 18 9.22 -15.82 -0.32
N PRO A 19 9.26 -17.13 -0.63
CA PRO A 19 8.10 -17.99 -0.50
C PRO A 19 7.73 -18.22 0.97
N HIS A 20 6.51 -17.85 1.36
CA HIS A 20 6.02 -18.10 2.72
C HIS A 20 5.66 -19.58 2.93
N GLU A 21 6.12 -20.18 4.04
CA GLU A 21 5.95 -21.61 4.36
C GLU A 21 4.49 -22.11 4.29
N ASN A 22 3.52 -21.27 4.64
CA ASN A 22 2.10 -21.62 4.69
C ASN A 22 1.25 -20.83 3.69
N MET A 23 1.81 -20.49 2.53
CA MET A 23 1.12 -19.74 1.49
C MET A 23 -0.01 -20.57 0.86
N ILE A 24 -1.24 -20.05 0.96
CA ILE A 24 -2.45 -20.68 0.38
C ILE A 24 -2.84 -20.08 -0.98
N ILE A 25 -2.21 -18.98 -1.36
CA ILE A 25 -2.50 -18.22 -2.57
C ILE A 25 -1.50 -18.66 -3.64
N SER A 26 -1.99 -19.08 -4.80
CA SER A 26 -1.16 -19.37 -5.97
C SER A 26 -1.02 -18.14 -6.86
N ALA A 27 -0.07 -18.15 -7.81
CA ALA A 27 0.07 -17.08 -8.79
C ALA A 27 -1.23 -16.84 -9.59
N GLY A 28 -1.98 -17.90 -9.88
CA GLY A 28 -3.28 -17.82 -10.57
C GLY A 28 -4.39 -17.15 -9.75
N ASP A 29 -4.20 -16.99 -8.43
CA ASP A 29 -5.18 -16.36 -7.54
C ASP A 29 -4.93 -14.84 -7.38
N ILE A 30 -3.78 -14.32 -7.83
CA ILE A 30 -3.33 -12.94 -7.55
C ILE A 30 -4.39 -11.90 -7.97
N GLU A 31 -4.85 -11.93 -9.22
CA GLU A 31 -5.85 -10.96 -9.71
C GLU A 31 -7.16 -11.04 -8.94
N LYS A 32 -7.64 -12.26 -8.68
CA LYS A 32 -8.88 -12.46 -7.92
C LYS A 32 -8.78 -11.89 -6.51
N VAL A 33 -7.64 -12.06 -5.85
CA VAL A 33 -7.40 -11.51 -4.51
C VAL A 33 -7.32 -9.98 -4.57
N LYS A 34 -6.59 -9.42 -5.54
CA LYS A 34 -6.49 -7.97 -5.75
C LYS A 34 -7.86 -7.32 -5.96
N ASP A 35 -8.65 -7.86 -6.87
CA ASP A 35 -10.00 -7.37 -7.17
C ASP A 35 -10.88 -7.42 -5.92
N ARG A 36 -10.85 -8.55 -5.21
CA ARG A 36 -11.64 -8.71 -3.99
C ARG A 36 -11.22 -7.73 -2.89
N PHE A 37 -9.92 -7.45 -2.73
CA PHE A 37 -9.44 -6.44 -1.79
C PHE A 37 -9.87 -5.04 -2.20
N ALA A 38 -9.81 -4.70 -3.48
CA ALA A 38 -10.28 -3.42 -4.00
C ALA A 38 -11.78 -3.21 -3.72
N GLU A 39 -12.61 -4.24 -3.94
CA GLU A 39 -14.05 -4.22 -3.60
C GLU A 39 -14.28 -3.97 -2.10
N LEU A 40 -13.55 -4.68 -1.22
CA LEU A 40 -13.69 -4.52 0.23
C LEU A 40 -13.25 -3.13 0.71
N VAL A 41 -12.20 -2.60 0.10
CA VAL A 41 -11.72 -1.23 0.34
C VAL A 41 -12.79 -0.21 -0.10
N ASP A 42 -13.42 -0.41 -1.24
CA ASP A 42 -14.51 0.44 -1.72
C ASP A 42 -15.71 0.41 -0.76
N TRP A 43 -16.13 -0.78 -0.33
CA TRP A 43 -17.26 -0.97 0.59
C TRP A 43 -16.99 -0.51 2.03
N SER A 44 -15.74 -0.28 2.40
CA SER A 44 -15.38 0.17 3.74
C SER A 44 -16.01 1.53 4.08
N LEU A 45 -16.54 1.65 5.30
CA LEU A 45 -17.11 2.90 5.86
C LEU A 45 -16.05 3.92 6.28
N LEU A 46 -14.76 3.59 6.18
CA LEU A 46 -13.69 4.49 6.56
C LEU A 46 -13.63 5.69 5.61
N ALA A 47 -13.78 6.89 6.16
CA ALA A 47 -13.83 8.13 5.38
C ALA A 47 -12.50 8.42 4.63
N ASN A 48 -11.36 8.23 5.31
CA ASN A 48 -10.05 8.54 4.75
C ASN A 48 -9.38 7.26 4.23
N LYS A 49 -9.32 7.12 2.91
CA LYS A 49 -8.70 5.99 2.20
C LYS A 49 -7.56 6.52 1.34
N ILE A 50 -6.36 5.96 1.53
CA ILE A 50 -5.18 6.24 0.71
C ILE A 50 -4.88 4.98 -0.08
N VAL A 51 -4.86 5.06 -1.40
CA VAL A 51 -4.40 3.96 -2.28
C VAL A 51 -3.00 4.29 -2.78
N ILE A 52 -2.08 3.34 -2.69
CA ILE A 52 -0.68 3.51 -3.08
C ILE A 52 -0.26 2.31 -3.90
N ASP A 53 0.31 2.58 -5.06
CA ASP A 53 0.98 1.56 -5.87
C ASP A 53 2.45 1.47 -5.45
N ASN A 54 2.91 0.26 -5.15
CA ASN A 54 4.27 -0.06 -4.75
C ASN A 54 4.97 -0.97 -5.78
N SER A 55 4.51 -0.97 -7.03
CA SER A 55 5.18 -1.69 -8.14
C SER A 55 6.54 -1.08 -8.48
N GLY A 56 6.68 0.23 -8.28
CA GLY A 56 7.91 0.99 -8.52
C GLY A 56 8.92 0.93 -7.38
N SER A 57 9.72 1.99 -7.25
CA SER A 57 10.74 2.08 -6.20
C SER A 57 10.15 2.39 -4.82
N MET A 58 10.87 1.98 -3.77
CA MET A 58 10.51 2.32 -2.39
C MET A 58 10.50 3.84 -2.15
N GLU A 59 11.46 4.56 -2.73
CA GLU A 59 11.57 6.02 -2.60
C GLU A 59 10.36 6.72 -3.22
N GLU A 60 9.97 6.33 -4.44
CA GLU A 60 8.78 6.85 -5.11
C GLU A 60 7.51 6.56 -4.31
N THR A 61 7.32 5.30 -3.88
CA THR A 61 6.17 4.88 -3.05
C THR A 61 6.08 5.75 -1.80
N MET A 62 7.22 5.95 -1.12
CA MET A 62 7.27 6.73 0.11
C MET A 62 6.93 8.20 -0.14
N SER A 63 7.46 8.80 -1.22
CA SER A 63 7.15 10.18 -1.59
C SER A 63 5.65 10.38 -1.85
N VAL A 64 5.01 9.41 -2.53
CA VAL A 64 3.57 9.42 -2.81
C VAL A 64 2.78 9.25 -1.52
N PHE A 65 3.22 8.38 -0.61
CA PHE A 65 2.58 8.19 0.68
C PHE A 65 2.59 9.46 1.51
N VAL A 66 3.76 10.09 1.69
CA VAL A 66 3.93 11.33 2.47
C VAL A 66 2.97 12.41 1.97
N ARG A 67 2.91 12.62 0.64
CA ARG A 67 2.01 13.60 0.03
C ARG A 67 0.52 13.28 0.28
N LYS A 68 0.15 12.00 0.32
CA LYS A 68 -1.26 11.60 0.52
C LYS A 68 -1.67 11.57 1.99
N ILE A 69 -0.74 11.36 2.93
CA ILE A 69 -1.06 11.32 4.36
C ILE A 69 -1.09 12.72 4.98
N GLU A 70 -0.29 13.67 4.46
CA GLU A 70 -0.16 15.05 4.98
C GLU A 70 -1.50 15.77 5.25
N PRO A 71 -2.55 15.67 4.40
CA PRO A 71 -3.84 16.33 4.67
C PRO A 71 -4.56 15.81 5.92
N PHE A 72 -4.22 14.60 6.37
CA PHE A 72 -4.83 13.95 7.53
C PHE A 72 -4.03 14.13 8.82
N LEU A 73 -2.85 14.76 8.73
CA LEU A 73 -2.00 15.04 9.88
C LEU A 73 -2.44 16.31 10.59
N THR A 74 -2.36 16.30 11.92
CA THR A 74 -2.56 17.51 12.71
C THR A 74 -1.33 18.42 12.61
N ASP A 75 -1.47 19.68 13.02
CA ASP A 75 -0.34 20.61 13.05
C ASP A 75 0.79 20.12 13.98
N PHE A 76 0.44 19.40 15.05
CA PHE A 76 1.42 18.76 15.93
C PHE A 76 2.16 17.61 15.24
N ASP A 77 1.46 16.81 14.44
CA ASP A 77 2.11 15.74 13.66
C ASP A 77 3.07 16.32 12.63
N ARG A 78 2.67 17.41 11.95
CA ARG A 78 3.51 18.12 10.97
C ARG A 78 4.76 18.72 11.60
N SER A 79 4.63 19.36 12.77
CA SER A 79 5.79 19.96 13.44
C SER A 79 6.85 18.92 13.81
N ARG A 80 6.44 17.70 14.17
CA ARG A 80 7.38 16.59 14.43
C ARG A 80 8.04 16.04 13.18
N MET A 81 7.36 16.07 12.03
CA MET A 81 7.96 15.65 10.77
C MET A 81 9.04 16.63 10.29
N ASP A 82 8.81 17.94 10.47
CA ASP A 82 9.78 18.97 10.11
C ASP A 82 11.06 18.89 10.96
N GLU A 83 10.92 18.60 12.27
CA GLU A 83 12.05 18.39 13.18
C GLU A 83 12.94 17.19 12.78
N HIS A 84 12.36 16.14 12.21
CA HIS A 84 13.10 14.95 11.78
C HIS A 84 13.63 15.03 10.33
N SER A 85 13.16 16.00 9.56
CA SER A 85 13.59 16.25 8.17
C SER A 85 14.72 17.29 8.06
N SER A 86 15.12 17.88 9.19
CA SER A 86 16.17 18.92 9.32
C SER A 86 17.54 18.35 9.71
#